data_AF-A0A7K2PQW5-F1
#
_entry.id   AF-A0A7K2PQW5-F1
#
_cell.length_a   1.000
_cell.length_b   1.000
_cell.length_c   1.000
_cell.angle_alpha   90.00
_cell.angle_beta   90.00
_cell.angle_gamma   90.00
#
_symmetry.space_group_name_H-M   'P 1'
#
loop_
_entity.id
_entity.type
_entity.pdbx_description
1 polymer ?
#
loop_
_entity_poly.entity_id
_entity_poly.type
_entity_poly.pdbx_seq_one_letter_code
_entity_poly.pdbx_strand_id
1 'polypeptide(L)' 'MSVAATQTPPGECPQCWEHAHNKRIHRRLKPGEDCPQCVDHMVNGCPYIVPK' A
#
# COMPACT_ATOMS: atom_id res chain seq x y z
N MET A 1 -6.36 11.81 17.41
CA MET A 1 -4.95 11.36 17.29
C MET A 1 -4.72 10.98 15.84
N SER A 2 -4.05 11.85 15.09
CA SER A 2 -3.71 11.63 13.68
C SER A 2 -2.65 10.55 13.64
N VAL A 3 -2.99 9.38 13.14
CA VAL A 3 -2.03 8.30 12.90
C VAL A 3 -1.00 8.91 11.95
N ALA A 4 0.26 9.06 12.39
CA ALA A 4 1.32 9.51 11.51
C ALA A 4 1.28 8.57 10.30
N ALA A 5 0.96 9.12 9.12
CA ALA A 5 1.04 8.37 7.88
C ALA A 5 2.44 7.78 7.85
N THR A 6 2.52 6.46 7.95
CA THR A 6 3.77 5.72 8.00
C THR A 6 4.60 6.24 6.83
N GLN A 7 5.66 7.01 7.09
CA GLN A 7 6.41 7.66 6.02
C GLN A 7 6.84 6.56 5.05
N THR A 8 6.47 6.72 3.78
CA THR A 8 6.77 5.71 2.78
C THR A 8 8.28 5.65 2.58
N PRO A 9 8.91 4.47 2.66
CA PRO A 9 10.34 4.35 2.43
C PRO A 9 10.71 4.81 1.01
N PRO A 10 11.91 5.38 0.81
CA PRO A 10 12.41 5.64 -0.54
C PRO A 10 12.53 4.32 -1.33
N GLY A 11 12.00 4.30 -2.54
CA GLY A 11 11.87 3.09 -3.38
C GLY A 11 10.53 2.37 -3.25
N GLU A 12 9.66 2.78 -2.33
CA GLU A 12 8.31 2.23 -2.16
C GLU A 12 7.23 3.18 -2.68
N CYS A 13 6.08 2.61 -3.03
CA CYS A 13 4.91 3.34 -3.52
C CYS A 13 3.99 3.74 -2.34
N PRO A 14 3.72 5.04 -2.09
CA PRO A 14 3.00 5.47 -0.88
C PRO A 14 1.60 4.89 -0.76
N GLN A 15 0.91 4.71 -1.89
CA GLN A 15 -0.40 4.10 -1.91
C GLN A 15 -0.33 2.63 -1.47
N CYS A 16 0.62 1.86 -2.00
CA CYS A 16 0.81 0.45 -1.61
C CYS A 16 1.26 0.33 -0.16
N TRP A 17 2.13 1.23 0.29
CA TRP A 17 2.59 1.29 1.68
C TRP A 17 1.45 1.60 2.65
N GLU A 18 0.64 2.62 2.36
CA GLU A 18 -0.55 2.91 3.15
C GLU A 18 -1.53 1.73 3.11
N HIS A 19 -1.74 1.11 1.95
CA HIS A 19 -2.63 -0.05 1.84
C HIS A 19 -2.17 -1.22 2.71
N ALA A 20 -0.89 -1.56 2.69
CA ALA A 20 -0.32 -2.62 3.50
C ALA A 20 -0.43 -2.36 5.01
N HIS A 21 -0.31 -1.10 5.45
CA HIS A 21 -0.29 -0.74 6.86
C HIS A 21 -1.66 -0.30 7.41
N ASN A 22 -2.58 0.13 6.56
CA ASN A 22 -3.88 0.63 6.95
C ASN A 22 -4.92 -0.50 6.98
N LYS A 23 -5.02 -1.14 8.15
CA LYS A 23 -6.00 -2.20 8.43
C LYS A 23 -7.46 -1.79 8.16
N ARG A 24 -7.78 -0.50 8.07
CA ARG A 24 -9.14 -0.03 7.74
C ARG A 24 -9.51 -0.35 6.29
N ILE A 25 -8.53 -0.41 5.39
CA ILE A 25 -8.77 -0.67 3.97
C ILE A 25 -9.09 -2.15 3.76
N HIS A 26 -8.41 -3.04 4.47
CA HIS A 26 -8.71 -4.49 4.50
C HIS A 26 -10.00 -4.84 5.26
N ARG A 27 -10.65 -3.88 5.93
CA ARG A 27 -11.91 -4.13 6.67
C ARG A 27 -13.03 -4.68 5.78
N ARG A 28 -12.99 -4.39 4.48
CA ARG A 28 -13.97 -4.86 3.49
C ARG A 28 -13.50 -6.08 2.69
N LEU A 29 -12.23 -6.46 2.81
CA LEU A 29 -11.67 -7.62 2.12
C LEU A 29 -11.89 -8.88 2.97
N LYS A 30 -12.04 -10.03 2.33
CA LYS A 30 -12.08 -11.30 3.05
C LYS A 30 -10.69 -11.65 3.59
N PRO A 31 -10.60 -12.49 4.63
CA PRO A 31 -9.32 -13.02 5.08
C PRO A 31 -8.59 -13.71 3.92
N GLY A 32 -7.38 -13.23 3.58
CA GLY A 32 -6.57 -13.75 2.48
C GLY A 32 -6.95 -13.24 1.08
N GLU A 33 -7.85 -12.26 0.98
CA GLU A 33 -8.14 -11.58 -0.28
C GLU A 33 -7.14 -10.44 -0.49
N ASP A 34 -6.22 -10.64 -1.42
CA ASP A 34 -5.29 -9.60 -1.83
C ASP A 34 -5.98 -8.58 -2.73
N CYS A 35 -5.71 -7.29 -2.52
CA CYS A 35 -6.24 -6.27 -3.41
C CYS A 35 -5.61 -6.40 -4.80
N PRO A 36 -6.41 -6.51 -5.88
CA PRO A 36 -5.89 -6.69 -7.23
C PRO A 36 -4.98 -5.53 -7.66
N GLN A 37 -5.20 -4.31 -7.17
CA GLN A 37 -4.32 -3.16 -7.45
C GLN A 37 -2.96 -3.29 -6.76
N CYS A 38 -2.90 -3.82 -5.54
CA CYS A 38 -1.62 -4.07 -4.87
C CYS A 38 -0.84 -5.18 -5.57
N VAL A 39 -1.51 -6.25 -5.96
CA VAL A 39 -0.89 -7.35 -6.71
C VAL A 39 -0.40 -6.86 -8.07
N ASP A 40 -1.23 -6.10 -8.79
CA ASP A 40 -0.87 -5.49 -10.06
C ASP A 40 0.37 -4.59 -9.93
N HIS A 41 0.38 -3.68 -8.96
CA HIS A 41 1.53 -2.81 -8.72
C HIS A 41 2.78 -3.57 -8.27
N MET A 42 2.64 -4.70 -7.57
CA MET A 42 3.77 -5.55 -7.18
C MET A 42 4.36 -6.32 -8.38
N VAL A 43 3.50 -6.76 -9.31
CA VAL A 43 3.91 -7.58 -10.48
C VAL A 43 4.35 -6.70 -11.65
N ASN A 44 3.60 -5.65 -11.96
CA ASN A 44 3.81 -4.76 -13.10
C ASN A 44 4.60 -3.49 -12.75
N GLY A 45 4.81 -3.24 -11.45
CA GLY A 45 5.48 -2.04 -10.94
C GLY A 45 4.50 -0.90 -10.66
N CYS A 46 4.73 -0.17 -9.56
CA CYS A 46 3.95 1.02 -9.26
C CYS A 46 4.48 2.21 -10.10
N PRO A 47 3.59 2.99 -10.76
CA PRO A 47 4.00 4.15 -11.58
C PRO A 47 4.57 5.30 -10.75
N TYR A 48 4.32 5.30 -9.43
CA TYR A 48 4.82 6.32 -8.51
C TYR A 48 5.50 5.68 -7.31
N ILE A 49 6.83 5.69 -7.33
CA ILE A 49 7.68 5.30 -6.22
C ILE A 49 8.35 6.53 -5.64
N VAL A 50 8.52 6.57 -4.32
CA VAL A 50 9.27 7.64 -3.67
C VAL A 50 10.72 7.58 -4.19
N PRO A 51 11.25 8.66 -4.79
CA PRO A 51 12.64 8.68 -5.23
C PRO A 51 13.59 8.53 -4.04
N LYS A 52 14.70 7.82 -4.27
CA LYS A 52 15.74 7.57 -3.26
C LYS A 52 16.50 8.83 -2.86
#